data_AF-A0A971XZ99-F1
#
_entry.id   AF-A0A971XZ99-F1
#
_cell.length_a   1.000
_cell.length_b   1.000
_cell.length_c   1.000
_cell.angle_alpha   90.00
_cell.angle_beta   90.00
_cell.angle_gamma   90.00
#
_symmetry.space_group_name_H-M   'P 1'
#
loop_
_entity.id
_entity.type
_entity.pdbx_description
1 polymer ?
#
loop_
_entity_poly.entity_id
_entity_poly.type
_entity_poly.pdbx_seq_one_letter_code
_entity_poly.pdbx_strand_id
1 'polypeptide(L)'
;MAVGSITSSNVRSSFSSTGSTLEIMAPGSNIYSTTYNGSYGTMSGTSMACPHVAGVAALVWSAKPSLTNVQLRNALNETANDMWHDPWRYGNGLVDAWAAYQYVTSGTDPGDPGDPDPDPQYLNVSISTNYSYYYMYETMRMTVTVSDENNALVPNAHVTLKLTTASGNVRQGSGYTNSSGSITFTYTIAYADGRGYYTIEATATSGTATGYATKTVRVY
;
A
#
# COMPACT_ATOMS: atom_id res chain seq x y z
N MET A 1 17.03 -1.55 4.31
CA MET A 1 17.23 -2.11 5.66
C MET A 1 18.69 -2.51 5.84
N ALA A 2 19.39 -1.83 6.75
CA ALA A 2 20.71 -2.25 7.22
C ALA A 2 20.58 -3.23 8.39
N VAL A 3 21.24 -4.39 8.28
CA VAL A 3 21.14 -5.49 9.26
C VAL A 3 22.46 -5.68 9.98
N GLY A 4 22.43 -5.58 11.31
CA GLY A 4 23.55 -5.89 12.19
C GLY A 4 23.51 -7.33 12.70
N SER A 5 24.65 -7.80 13.21
CA SER A 5 24.82 -9.16 13.71
C SER A 5 24.85 -9.21 15.22
N ILE A 6 24.14 -10.19 15.77
CA ILE A 6 24.17 -10.52 17.19
C ILE A 6 24.64 -11.95 17.45
N THR A 7 25.17 -12.17 18.64
CA THR A 7 25.55 -13.49 19.16
C THR A 7 24.37 -14.18 19.86
N SER A 8 24.51 -15.47 20.15
CA SER A 8 23.54 -16.26 20.93
C SER A 8 23.33 -15.75 22.35
N SER A 9 24.21 -14.90 22.87
CA SER A 9 24.09 -14.27 24.19
C SER A 9 23.42 -12.90 24.14
N ASN A 10 22.73 -12.57 23.04
CA ASN A 10 22.03 -11.29 22.86
C ASN A 10 22.94 -10.05 23.01
N VAL A 11 24.22 -10.21 22.63
CA VAL A 11 25.19 -9.12 22.54
C VAL A 11 25.69 -8.95 21.11
N ARG A 12 25.88 -7.70 20.68
CA ARG A 12 26.37 -7.37 19.34
C ARG A 12 27.64 -8.17 19.02
N SER A 13 27.67 -8.81 17.86
CA SER A 13 28.87 -9.49 17.38
C SER A 13 30.02 -8.49 17.26
N SER A 14 31.22 -8.83 17.72
CA SER A 14 32.36 -7.90 17.76
C SER A 14 32.63 -7.25 16.40
N PHE A 15 32.45 -8.00 15.31
CA PHE A 15 32.63 -7.57 13.92
C PHE A 15 31.49 -6.74 13.32
N SER A 16 30.32 -6.64 13.96
CA SER A 16 29.17 -5.93 13.39
C SER A 16 29.40 -4.43 13.37
N SER A 17 29.21 -3.76 12.24
CA SER A 17 29.25 -2.29 12.19
C SER A 17 28.15 -1.66 13.05
N THR A 18 28.38 -0.40 13.46
CA THR A 18 27.47 0.44 14.25
C THR A 18 27.28 1.79 13.56
N GLY A 19 26.20 2.50 13.84
CA GLY A 19 25.98 3.84 13.30
C GLY A 19 24.50 4.19 13.21
N SER A 20 24.20 5.46 12.91
CA SER A 20 22.83 5.98 12.79
C SER A 20 22.01 5.34 11.67
N THR A 21 22.66 4.67 10.72
CA THR A 21 21.99 3.97 9.61
C THR A 21 21.74 2.49 9.89
N LEU A 22 22.16 1.96 11.04
CA LEU A 22 21.85 0.59 11.47
C LEU A 22 20.38 0.53 11.89
N GLU A 23 19.62 -0.41 11.32
CA GLU A 23 18.16 -0.44 11.53
C GLU A 23 17.70 -1.61 12.38
N ILE A 24 18.26 -2.80 12.20
CA ILE A 24 17.78 -4.00 12.88
C ILE A 24 18.91 -5.00 13.11
N MET A 25 18.77 -5.85 14.11
CA MET A 25 19.72 -6.90 14.47
C MET A 25 19.12 -8.27 14.17
N ALA A 26 19.98 -9.19 13.76
CA ALA A 26 19.62 -10.59 13.64
C ALA A 26 20.80 -11.51 14.00
N PRO A 27 20.54 -12.81 14.27
CA PRO A 27 21.60 -13.77 14.55
C PRO A 27 22.59 -13.87 13.40
N GLY A 28 23.86 -13.55 13.67
CA GLY A 28 24.92 -13.61 12.66
C GLY A 28 26.22 -14.21 13.16
N SER A 29 26.30 -14.68 14.41
CA SER A 29 27.45 -15.43 14.92
C SER A 29 27.12 -16.90 15.07
N ASN A 30 28.02 -17.75 14.61
CA ASN A 30 27.92 -19.21 14.67
C ASN A 30 26.61 -19.74 14.07
N ILE A 31 26.25 -19.25 12.88
CA ILE A 31 25.05 -19.66 12.16
C ILE A 31 25.34 -20.92 11.35
N TYR A 32 24.62 -21.99 11.67
CA TYR A 32 24.68 -23.25 10.95
C TYR A 32 23.75 -23.22 9.74
N SER A 33 24.28 -23.51 8.56
CA SER A 33 23.50 -23.52 7.31
C SER A 33 24.10 -24.49 6.29
N THR A 34 23.40 -24.69 5.17
CA THR A 34 23.84 -25.52 4.05
C THR A 34 25.06 -24.91 3.36
N THR A 35 25.98 -25.76 2.91
CA THR A 35 27.17 -25.43 2.12
C THR A 35 27.21 -26.30 0.85
N TYR A 36 28.28 -26.19 0.07
CA TYR A 36 28.42 -26.91 -1.19
C TYR A 36 28.28 -28.43 -1.01
N ASN A 37 27.86 -29.12 -2.09
CA ASN A 37 27.77 -30.58 -2.15
C ASN A 37 26.88 -31.22 -1.06
N GLY A 38 25.76 -30.56 -0.70
CA GLY A 38 24.81 -31.07 0.29
C GLY A 38 25.35 -31.11 1.73
N SER A 39 26.48 -30.44 1.97
CA SER A 39 27.09 -30.34 3.29
C SER A 39 26.46 -29.21 4.11
N TYR A 40 26.85 -29.14 5.37
CA TYR A 40 26.47 -28.05 6.27
C TYR A 40 27.71 -27.51 6.97
N GLY A 41 27.64 -26.26 7.41
CA GLY A 41 28.74 -25.62 8.10
C GLY A 41 28.28 -24.42 8.91
N THR A 42 29.14 -23.98 9.81
CA THR A 42 28.90 -22.83 10.68
C THR A 42 29.70 -21.64 10.20
N MET A 43 29.04 -20.51 9.96
CA MET A 43 29.66 -19.26 9.55
C MET A 43 29.22 -18.09 10.42
N SER A 44 30.03 -17.04 10.46
CA SER A 44 29.73 -15.81 11.18
C SER A 44 29.90 -14.59 10.27
N GLY A 45 28.95 -13.66 10.34
CA GLY A 45 28.98 -12.42 9.59
C GLY A 45 27.61 -11.73 9.58
N THR A 46 27.58 -10.44 9.27
CA THR A 46 26.32 -9.76 8.94
C THR A 46 25.67 -10.38 7.70
N SER A 47 26.45 -10.96 6.80
CA SER A 47 25.94 -11.80 5.69
C SER A 47 25.10 -13.00 6.16
N MET A 48 25.29 -13.49 7.39
CA MET A 48 24.45 -14.55 8.00
C MET A 48 23.27 -13.96 8.77
N ALA A 49 23.35 -12.71 9.23
CA ALA A 49 22.23 -11.99 9.83
C ALA A 49 21.18 -11.55 8.78
N CYS A 50 21.62 -11.03 7.63
CA CYS A 50 20.77 -10.59 6.53
C CYS A 50 19.69 -11.62 6.10
N PRO A 51 20.02 -12.91 5.85
CA PRO A 51 19.03 -13.89 5.43
C PRO A 51 17.99 -14.21 6.51
N HIS A 52 18.28 -14.02 7.80
CA HIS A 52 17.26 -14.13 8.85
C HIS A 52 16.20 -13.04 8.69
N VAL A 53 16.62 -11.77 8.57
CA VAL A 53 15.67 -10.66 8.35
C VAL A 53 14.91 -10.82 7.04
N ALA A 54 15.59 -11.25 5.97
CA ALA A 54 14.93 -11.52 4.69
C ALA A 54 13.88 -12.65 4.79
N GLY A 55 14.18 -13.72 5.55
CA GLY A 55 13.24 -14.81 5.81
C GLY A 55 12.03 -14.36 6.61
N VAL A 56 12.23 -13.52 7.63
CA VAL A 56 11.12 -12.93 8.39
C VAL A 56 10.30 -11.99 7.51
N ALA A 57 10.94 -11.14 6.71
CA ALA A 57 10.26 -10.26 5.77
C ALA A 57 9.38 -11.07 4.80
N ALA A 58 9.90 -12.15 4.23
CA ALA A 58 9.15 -13.03 3.34
C ALA A 58 7.97 -13.71 4.06
N LEU A 59 8.16 -14.19 5.30
CA LEU A 59 7.09 -14.77 6.11
C LEU A 59 5.96 -13.77 6.33
N VAL A 60 6.29 -12.56 6.80
CA VAL A 60 5.32 -11.49 7.08
C VAL A 60 4.60 -11.05 5.81
N TRP A 61 5.34 -10.88 4.71
CA TRP A 61 4.75 -10.48 3.43
C TRP A 61 3.84 -11.57 2.85
N SER A 62 4.16 -12.85 3.07
CA SER A 62 3.28 -13.96 2.67
C SER A 62 1.94 -13.95 3.41
N ALA A 63 1.90 -13.42 4.64
CA ALA A 63 0.69 -13.31 5.44
C ALA A 63 -0.19 -12.11 5.02
N LYS A 64 0.42 -11.01 4.58
CA LYS A 64 -0.26 -9.83 4.03
C LYS A 64 0.41 -9.36 2.73
N PRO A 65 0.09 -9.99 1.58
CA PRO A 65 0.75 -9.68 0.29
C PRO A 65 0.50 -8.26 -0.23
N SER A 66 -0.51 -7.56 0.31
CA SER A 66 -0.80 -6.17 -0.03
C SER A 66 0.15 -5.15 0.61
N LEU A 67 1.04 -5.57 1.52
CA LEU A 67 2.03 -4.67 2.12
C LEU A 67 2.97 -4.12 1.06
N THR A 68 3.29 -2.83 1.16
CA THR A 68 4.42 -2.25 0.46
C THR A 68 5.73 -2.66 1.12
N ASN A 69 6.84 -2.49 0.41
CA ASN A 69 8.18 -2.69 0.97
C ASN A 69 8.47 -1.76 2.18
N VAL A 70 7.88 -0.57 2.20
CA VAL A 70 8.01 0.39 3.30
C VAL A 70 7.22 -0.06 4.51
N GLN A 71 5.95 -0.42 4.34
CA GLN A 71 5.12 -0.95 5.43
C GLN A 71 5.73 -2.22 6.03
N LEU A 72 6.28 -3.09 5.19
CA LEU A 72 6.99 -4.29 5.63
C LEU A 72 8.25 -3.94 6.46
N ARG A 73 9.06 -3.00 5.98
CA ARG A 73 10.24 -2.50 6.71
C ARG A 73 9.86 -1.89 8.06
N ASN A 74 8.81 -1.07 8.10
CA ASN A 74 8.31 -0.45 9.32
C ASN A 74 7.78 -1.52 10.28
N ALA A 75 7.01 -2.49 9.79
CA ALA A 75 6.54 -3.60 10.60
C ALA A 75 7.70 -4.36 11.26
N LEU A 76 8.80 -4.61 10.55
CA LEU A 76 9.97 -5.26 11.12
C LEU A 76 10.72 -4.39 12.14
N ASN A 77 10.80 -3.07 11.92
CA ASN A 77 11.47 -2.14 12.82
C ASN A 77 10.65 -1.91 14.11
N GLU A 78 9.35 -1.64 14.00
CA GLU A 78 8.46 -1.36 15.14
C GLU A 78 8.27 -2.55 16.07
N THR A 79 8.38 -3.76 15.53
CA THR A 79 8.21 -5.00 16.29
C THR A 79 9.52 -5.64 16.71
N ALA A 80 10.66 -5.04 16.34
CA ALA A 80 11.95 -5.50 16.79
C ALA A 80 12.01 -5.42 18.33
N ASN A 81 12.58 -6.46 18.94
CA ASN A 81 12.77 -6.52 20.37
C ASN A 81 13.93 -5.59 20.74
N ASP A 82 13.60 -4.43 21.33
CA ASP A 82 14.59 -3.43 21.73
C ASP A 82 15.70 -4.05 22.57
N MET A 83 16.93 -3.70 22.22
CA MET A 83 18.12 -4.24 22.85
C MET A 83 18.92 -3.13 23.48
N TRP A 84 18.91 -3.13 24.82
CA TRP A 84 19.76 -2.27 25.62
C TRP A 84 19.49 -0.77 25.45
N HIS A 85 18.37 -0.36 24.81
CA HIS A 85 18.04 1.03 24.50
C HIS A 85 19.21 1.81 23.85
N ASP A 86 19.99 1.13 23.00
CA ASP A 86 21.18 1.68 22.34
C ASP A 86 21.03 1.58 20.82
N PRO A 87 20.29 2.51 20.19
CA PRO A 87 20.00 2.46 18.75
C PRO A 87 21.27 2.64 17.89
N TRP A 88 22.33 3.24 18.44
CA TRP A 88 23.59 3.36 17.73
C TRP A 88 24.27 2.00 17.50
N ARG A 89 24.12 1.07 18.45
CA ARG A 89 24.73 -0.26 18.40
C ARG A 89 23.78 -1.37 17.98
N TYR A 90 22.48 -1.19 18.17
CA TYR A 90 21.47 -2.22 17.96
C TYR A 90 20.31 -1.80 17.05
N GLY A 91 20.30 -0.57 16.49
CA GLY A 91 19.17 -0.09 15.70
C GLY A 91 17.87 -0.16 16.50
N ASN A 92 16.81 -0.67 15.89
CA ASN A 92 15.52 -0.92 16.55
C ASN A 92 15.49 -2.22 17.39
N GLY A 93 16.58 -3.00 17.39
CA GLY A 93 16.70 -4.22 18.18
C GLY A 93 16.66 -5.52 17.36
N LEU A 94 16.39 -6.64 18.03
CA LEU A 94 16.39 -7.98 17.43
C LEU A 94 15.10 -8.24 16.65
N VAL A 95 15.23 -8.69 15.40
CA VAL A 95 14.08 -9.08 14.58
C VAL A 95 13.19 -10.11 15.29
N ASP A 96 11.88 -9.82 15.39
CA ASP A 96 10.86 -10.70 15.97
C ASP A 96 9.82 -11.06 14.91
N ALA A 97 9.86 -12.32 14.46
CA ALA A 97 8.97 -12.80 13.42
C ALA A 97 7.51 -12.89 13.85
N TRP A 98 7.27 -13.23 15.12
CA TRP A 98 5.92 -13.43 15.64
C TRP A 98 5.24 -12.09 15.89
N ALA A 99 5.96 -11.14 16.50
CA ALA A 99 5.46 -9.79 16.70
C ALA A 99 5.18 -9.10 15.36
N ALA A 100 6.09 -9.20 14.37
CA ALA A 100 5.87 -8.65 13.03
C ALA A 100 4.65 -9.26 12.32
N TYR A 101 4.48 -10.59 12.41
CA TYR A 101 3.31 -11.27 11.84
C TYR A 101 2.00 -10.80 12.49
N GLN A 102 1.95 -10.71 13.82
CA GLN A 102 0.77 -10.23 14.52
C GLN A 102 0.44 -8.79 14.15
N TYR A 103 1.46 -7.93 14.10
CA TYR A 103 1.32 -6.52 13.81
C TYR A 103 0.66 -6.24 12.46
N VAL A 104 1.03 -7.01 11.42
CA VAL A 104 0.43 -6.82 10.09
C VAL A 104 -0.93 -7.50 9.93
N THR A 105 -1.27 -8.50 10.77
CA THR A 105 -2.50 -9.29 10.66
C THR A 105 -3.60 -8.85 11.64
N SER A 106 -3.29 -8.10 12.69
CA SER A 106 -4.24 -7.66 13.73
C SER A 106 -5.15 -6.50 13.34
N GLY A 107 -5.13 -6.03 12.09
CA GLY A 107 -6.03 -4.99 11.59
C GLY A 107 -5.70 -3.56 12.02
N THR A 108 -4.59 -3.35 12.72
CA THR A 108 -3.99 -2.03 12.99
C THR A 108 -2.91 -1.79 11.95
N ASP A 109 -3.18 -0.95 10.96
CA ASP A 109 -2.15 -0.55 10.00
C ASP A 109 -1.01 0.17 10.76
N PRO A 110 0.24 -0.29 10.63
CA PRO A 110 1.38 0.34 11.26
C PRO A 110 1.52 1.79 10.84
N GLY A 111 1.11 2.72 11.71
CA GLY A 111 1.22 4.14 11.46
C GLY A 111 2.61 4.51 10.95
N ASP A 112 2.65 5.06 9.75
CA ASP A 112 3.83 5.53 9.04
C ASP A 112 4.45 6.74 9.76
N PRO A 113 5.62 6.62 10.42
CA PRO A 113 6.31 7.73 11.03
C PRO A 113 7.28 8.35 10.02
N GLY A 114 6.74 9.18 9.11
CA GLY A 114 7.48 10.26 8.46
C GLY A 114 8.38 9.89 7.28
N ASP A 115 7.79 9.66 6.11
CA ASP A 115 8.44 9.89 4.81
C ASP A 115 8.35 11.39 4.41
N PRO A 116 9.44 12.07 4.01
CA PRO A 116 9.35 13.40 3.38
C PRO A 116 8.63 13.41 2.01
N ASP A 117 8.30 12.25 1.45
CA ASP A 117 7.44 12.11 0.25
C ASP A 117 6.27 11.17 0.55
N PRO A 118 5.06 11.68 0.89
CA PRO A 118 3.92 10.83 1.21
C PRO A 118 3.48 10.03 -0.03
N ASP A 119 3.52 8.70 0.06
CA ASP A 119 2.93 7.79 -0.93
C ASP A 119 1.45 8.21 -1.13
N PRO A 120 0.97 8.42 -2.37
CA PRO A 120 -0.42 8.81 -2.60
C PRO A 120 -1.36 7.75 -2.04
N GLN A 121 -2.00 8.06 -0.91
CA GLN A 121 -3.02 7.21 -0.29
C GLN A 121 -4.05 6.82 -1.35
N TYR A 122 -4.36 5.54 -1.51
CA TYR A 122 -5.27 5.12 -2.56
C TYR A 122 -6.73 5.23 -2.11
N LEU A 123 -7.56 5.90 -2.90
CA LEU A 123 -9.01 5.92 -2.71
C LEU A 123 -9.67 4.83 -3.57
N ASN A 124 -10.56 4.06 -2.96
CA ASN A 124 -11.46 3.17 -3.66
C ASN A 124 -12.56 3.99 -4.32
N VAL A 125 -12.48 4.11 -5.65
CA VAL A 125 -13.48 4.84 -6.44
C VAL A 125 -14.33 3.85 -7.21
N SER A 126 -15.65 4.02 -7.16
CA SER A 126 -16.58 3.23 -7.95
C SER A 126 -17.55 4.13 -8.69
N ILE A 127 -17.89 3.75 -9.92
CA ILE A 127 -18.85 4.47 -10.77
C ILE A 127 -20.08 3.59 -10.96
N SER A 128 -21.22 4.12 -10.54
CA SER A 128 -22.53 3.53 -10.82
C SER A 128 -23.34 4.45 -11.73
N THR A 129 -24.26 3.85 -12.48
CA THR A 129 -25.15 4.55 -13.39
C THR A 129 -26.57 4.07 -13.12
N ASN A 130 -27.57 4.93 -13.30
CA ASN A 130 -28.96 4.54 -13.04
C ASN A 130 -29.46 3.42 -13.95
N TYR A 131 -28.89 3.28 -15.15
CA TYR A 131 -29.16 2.17 -16.08
C TYR A 131 -27.86 1.57 -16.63
N SER A 132 -27.96 0.36 -17.16
CA SER A 132 -26.84 -0.35 -17.82
C SER A 132 -26.63 0.06 -19.28
N TYR A 133 -27.64 0.70 -19.88
CA TYR A 133 -27.63 1.25 -21.23
C TYR A 133 -28.59 2.44 -21.31
N TYR A 134 -28.45 3.25 -22.36
CA TYR A 134 -29.30 4.42 -22.59
C TYR A 134 -29.68 4.55 -24.07
N TYR A 135 -30.73 5.31 -24.34
CA TYR A 135 -31.10 5.78 -25.68
C TYR A 135 -30.74 7.27 -25.85
N MET A 136 -30.71 7.72 -27.11
CA MET A 136 -30.59 9.16 -27.43
C MET A 136 -31.60 10.00 -26.65
N TYR A 137 -31.17 11.19 -26.20
CA TYR A 137 -31.94 12.15 -25.39
C TYR A 137 -32.28 11.73 -23.97
N GLU A 138 -31.88 10.53 -23.53
CA GLU A 138 -32.01 10.16 -22.12
C GLU A 138 -30.97 10.86 -21.25
N THR A 139 -31.35 11.10 -19.99
CA THR A 139 -30.44 11.63 -18.98
C THR A 139 -29.77 10.48 -18.22
N MET A 140 -28.46 10.37 -18.40
CA MET A 140 -27.58 9.50 -17.65
C MET A 140 -27.20 10.14 -16.31
N ARG A 141 -27.53 9.46 -15.21
CA ARG A 141 -27.09 9.81 -13.85
C ARG A 141 -25.91 8.91 -13.49
N MET A 142 -24.76 9.52 -13.28
CA MET A 142 -23.51 8.85 -12.91
C MET A 142 -23.22 9.18 -11.45
N THR A 143 -23.25 8.19 -10.59
CA THR A 143 -22.91 8.35 -9.17
C THR A 143 -21.53 7.76 -8.93
N VAL A 144 -20.62 8.62 -8.48
CA VAL A 144 -19.27 8.25 -8.07
C VAL A 144 -19.27 8.12 -6.56
N THR A 145 -18.85 6.97 -6.05
CA THR A 145 -18.67 6.71 -4.61
C THR A 145 -17.19 6.54 -4.33
N VAL A 146 -16.73 7.21 -3.27
CA VAL A 146 -15.34 7.24 -2.82
C VAL A 146 -15.29 6.68 -1.42
N SER A 147 -14.48 5.65 -1.23
CA SER A 147 -14.16 5.06 0.07
C SER A 147 -12.65 4.96 0.25
N ASP A 148 -12.22 4.83 1.50
CA ASP A 148 -10.83 4.52 1.84
C ASP A 148 -10.53 3.02 1.67
N GLU A 149 -9.30 2.62 1.98
CA GLU A 149 -8.82 1.25 1.97
C GLU A 149 -9.59 0.28 2.89
N ASN A 150 -10.29 0.81 3.90
CA ASN A 150 -11.09 0.05 4.85
C ASN A 150 -12.59 0.04 4.48
N ASN A 151 -12.94 0.47 3.26
CA ASN A 151 -14.32 0.67 2.78
C ASN A 151 -15.12 1.71 3.59
N ALA A 152 -14.47 2.57 4.37
CA ALA A 152 -15.16 3.68 4.99
C ALA A 152 -15.38 4.79 3.95
N LEU A 153 -16.59 5.37 3.94
CA LEU A 153 -16.96 6.39 2.97
C LEU A 153 -16.24 7.70 3.25
N VAL A 154 -15.69 8.32 2.21
CA VAL A 154 -14.87 9.55 2.33
C VAL A 154 -15.69 10.78 1.91
N PRO A 155 -16.21 11.58 2.87
CA PRO A 155 -16.90 12.83 2.56
C PRO A 155 -15.92 13.93 2.14
N ASN A 156 -16.41 14.92 1.40
CA ASN A 156 -15.63 16.07 0.90
C ASN A 156 -14.40 15.71 0.04
N ALA A 157 -14.35 14.51 -0.55
CA ALA A 157 -13.36 14.17 -1.57
C ALA A 157 -13.69 14.93 -2.87
N HIS A 158 -12.69 15.55 -3.48
CA HIS A 158 -12.83 16.23 -4.77
C HIS A 158 -12.82 15.20 -5.89
N VAL A 159 -13.87 15.15 -6.70
CA VAL A 159 -14.02 14.21 -7.80
C VAL A 159 -14.07 14.97 -9.12
N THR A 160 -13.22 14.57 -10.06
CA THR A 160 -13.28 14.99 -11.46
C THR A 160 -13.81 13.84 -12.31
N LEU A 161 -14.83 14.10 -13.10
CA LEU A 161 -15.42 13.15 -14.03
C LEU A 161 -15.19 13.60 -15.46
N LYS A 162 -14.76 12.66 -16.31
CA LYS A 162 -14.60 12.82 -17.75
C LYS A 162 -15.46 11.79 -18.46
N LEU A 163 -16.42 12.27 -19.26
CA LEU A 163 -17.25 11.47 -20.14
C LEU A 163 -16.75 11.62 -21.58
N THR A 164 -16.43 10.51 -22.22
CA THR A 164 -16.09 10.45 -23.65
C THR A 164 -17.21 9.72 -24.40
N THR A 165 -17.83 10.37 -25.37
CA THR A 165 -18.93 9.80 -26.15
C THR A 165 -18.41 8.96 -27.31
N ALA A 166 -19.30 8.23 -27.99
CA ALA A 166 -18.95 7.40 -29.14
C ALA A 166 -18.42 8.23 -30.33
N SER A 167 -18.90 9.47 -30.51
CA SER A 167 -18.38 10.40 -31.51
C SER A 167 -17.06 11.06 -31.13
N GLY A 168 -16.51 10.77 -29.94
CA GLY A 168 -15.27 11.36 -29.43
C GLY A 168 -15.45 12.70 -28.71
N ASN A 169 -16.70 13.16 -28.52
CA ASN A 169 -16.93 14.37 -27.72
C ASN A 169 -16.56 14.09 -26.26
N VAL A 170 -15.82 15.03 -25.66
CA VAL A 170 -15.46 14.96 -24.24
C VAL A 170 -16.28 15.98 -23.45
N ARG A 171 -16.78 15.56 -22.28
CA ARG A 171 -17.43 16.39 -21.28
C ARG A 171 -16.74 16.18 -19.95
N GLN A 172 -16.48 17.25 -19.22
CA GLN A 172 -15.81 17.20 -17.93
C GLN A 172 -16.62 17.96 -16.89
N GLY A 173 -16.61 17.47 -15.66
CA GLY A 173 -17.19 18.14 -14.52
C GLY A 173 -16.43 17.76 -13.26
N SER A 174 -16.52 18.60 -12.23
CA SER A 174 -15.94 18.28 -10.93
C SER A 174 -16.87 18.72 -9.79
N GLY A 175 -16.62 18.18 -8.60
CA GLY A 175 -17.34 18.54 -7.38
C GLY A 175 -16.82 17.76 -6.17
N TYR A 176 -17.50 17.89 -5.04
CA TYR A 176 -17.11 17.24 -3.79
C TYR A 176 -18.12 16.17 -3.37
N THR A 177 -17.66 15.06 -2.78
CA THR A 177 -18.53 14.04 -2.21
C THR A 177 -19.31 14.57 -1.01
N ASN A 178 -20.55 14.12 -0.85
CA ASN A 178 -21.41 14.44 0.29
C ASN A 178 -21.03 13.62 1.55
N SER A 179 -21.82 13.73 2.62
CA SER A 179 -21.63 12.95 3.87
C SER A 179 -21.69 11.43 3.70
N SER A 180 -22.23 10.94 2.57
CA SER A 180 -22.25 9.52 2.19
C SER A 180 -21.11 9.14 1.22
N GLY A 181 -20.06 9.95 1.14
CA GLY A 181 -18.89 9.69 0.30
C GLY A 181 -19.20 9.60 -1.20
N SER A 182 -20.30 10.21 -1.66
CA SER A 182 -20.75 10.09 -3.04
C SER A 182 -21.08 11.44 -3.67
N ILE A 183 -20.92 11.51 -4.98
CA ILE A 183 -21.34 12.65 -5.83
C ILE A 183 -22.08 12.12 -7.05
N THR A 184 -23.08 12.86 -7.53
CA THR A 184 -23.84 12.48 -8.73
C THR A 184 -23.73 13.55 -9.80
N PHE A 185 -23.33 13.14 -11.00
CA PHE A 185 -23.31 13.94 -12.21
C PHE A 185 -24.45 13.51 -13.13
N THR A 186 -25.04 14.47 -13.84
CA THR A 186 -26.11 14.24 -14.81
C THR A 186 -25.66 14.67 -16.20
N TYR A 187 -25.91 13.84 -17.21
CA TYR A 187 -25.66 14.18 -18.61
C TYR A 187 -26.83 13.75 -19.49
N THR A 188 -27.37 14.67 -20.29
CA THR A 188 -28.39 14.34 -21.29
C THR A 188 -27.72 14.05 -22.63
N ILE A 189 -27.96 12.86 -23.17
CA ILE A 189 -27.32 12.37 -24.38
C ILE A 189 -27.82 13.15 -25.59
N ALA A 190 -26.93 13.87 -26.28
CA ALA A 190 -27.28 14.62 -27.48
C ALA A 190 -27.13 13.76 -28.74
N TYR A 191 -27.89 14.09 -29.79
CA TYR A 191 -27.76 13.43 -31.09
C TYR A 191 -26.33 13.47 -31.66
N ALA A 192 -25.63 14.60 -31.45
CA ALA A 192 -24.25 14.80 -31.91
C ALA A 192 -23.21 13.91 -31.19
N ASP A 193 -23.59 13.24 -30.10
CA ASP A 193 -22.68 12.37 -29.33
C ASP A 193 -22.52 10.98 -29.94
N GLY A 194 -23.36 10.64 -30.92
CA GLY A 194 -23.31 9.39 -31.67
C GLY A 194 -23.79 8.18 -30.85
N ARG A 195 -24.13 7.09 -31.54
CA ARG A 195 -24.49 5.81 -30.89
C ARG A 195 -23.23 4.97 -30.73
N GLY A 196 -23.12 4.24 -29.62
CA GLY A 196 -21.96 3.38 -29.36
C GLY A 196 -21.60 3.30 -27.88
N TYR A 197 -20.31 3.07 -27.61
CA TYR A 197 -19.80 3.00 -26.25
C TYR A 197 -19.35 4.37 -25.76
N TYR A 198 -19.80 4.70 -24.56
CA TYR A 198 -19.43 5.91 -23.84
C TYR A 198 -18.53 5.47 -22.69
N THR A 199 -17.42 6.18 -22.49
CA THR A 199 -16.45 5.88 -21.42
C THR A 199 -16.54 6.98 -20.37
N ILE A 200 -16.75 6.58 -19.13
CA ILE A 200 -16.79 7.43 -17.95
C ILE A 200 -15.53 7.15 -17.15
N GLU A 201 -14.70 8.17 -16.98
CA GLU A 201 -13.50 8.14 -16.15
C GLU A 201 -13.75 9.06 -14.96
N ALA A 202 -13.48 8.58 -13.74
CA ALA A 202 -13.57 9.37 -12.53
C ALA A 202 -12.25 9.32 -11.78
N THR A 203 -11.78 10.49 -11.36
CA THR A 203 -10.61 10.67 -10.49
C THR A 203 -11.08 11.33 -9.21
N ALA A 204 -10.81 10.73 -8.07
CA ALA A 204 -11.09 11.30 -6.76
C ALA A 204 -9.79 11.68 -6.05
N THR A 205 -9.79 12.79 -5.32
CA THR A 205 -8.69 13.22 -4.47
C THR A 205 -9.21 13.68 -3.09
N SER A 206 -8.50 13.31 -2.01
CA SER A 206 -8.81 13.77 -0.65
C SER A 206 -7.50 13.95 0.11
N GLY A 207 -7.11 15.19 0.39
CA GLY A 207 -5.76 15.48 0.89
C GLY A 207 -4.70 15.03 -0.12
N THR A 208 -3.80 14.13 0.30
CA THR A 208 -2.80 13.47 -0.56
C THR A 208 -3.32 12.18 -1.22
N ALA A 209 -4.52 11.72 -0.84
CA ALA A 209 -5.09 10.50 -1.36
C ALA A 209 -5.65 10.69 -2.76
N THR A 210 -5.43 9.72 -3.67
CA THR A 210 -5.96 9.72 -5.04
C THR A 210 -6.55 8.36 -5.40
N GLY A 211 -7.61 8.36 -6.21
CA GLY A 211 -8.23 7.13 -6.70
C GLY A 211 -8.84 7.31 -8.07
N TYR A 212 -8.97 6.22 -8.80
CA TYR A 212 -9.39 6.24 -10.20
C TYR A 212 -10.37 5.11 -10.48
N ALA A 213 -11.38 5.39 -11.30
CA ALA A 213 -12.32 4.40 -11.79
C ALA A 213 -12.69 4.68 -13.24
N THR A 214 -12.98 3.61 -13.97
CA THR A 214 -13.47 3.69 -15.34
C THR A 214 -14.67 2.79 -15.51
N LYS A 215 -15.70 3.28 -16.20
CA LYS A 215 -16.88 2.51 -16.57
C LYS A 215 -17.26 2.80 -18.00
N THR A 216 -17.62 1.76 -18.74
CA THR A 216 -18.20 1.89 -20.08
C THR A 216 -19.70 1.62 -20.04
N VAL A 217 -20.44 2.38 -20.84
CA VAL A 217 -21.88 2.26 -20.98
C VAL A 217 -22.22 2.28 -22.46
N ARG A 218 -23.18 1.44 -22.86
CA ARG A 218 -23.63 1.39 -24.25
C ARG A 218 -24.84 2.29 -24.45
N VAL A 219 -24.82 3.06 -25.55
CA VAL A 219 -25.89 3.95 -25.96
C VAL A 219 -26.41 3.54 -27.34
N TYR A 220 -27.73 3.38 -27.44
CA TYR A 220 -28.45 2.94 -28.64
C TYR A 220 -29.19 4.09 -29.34
#